data_AF-A0A0R3QAU4-F1
#
_entry.id   AF-A0A0R3QAU4-F1
#
_cell.length_a   1.000
_cell.length_b   1.000
_cell.length_c   1.000
_cell.angle_alpha   90.00
_cell.angle_beta   90.00
_cell.angle_gamma   90.00
#
_symmetry.space_group_name_H-M   'P 1'
#
loop_
_entity.id
_entity.type
_entity.pdbx_description
1 polymer ?
#
loop_
_entity_poly.entity_id
_entity_poly.type
_entity_poly.pdbx_seq_one_letter_code
_entity_poly.pdbx_strand_id
1 'polypeptide(L)'
;MDAGNIEFAVLSQTMPGVQVETDVASAVRRARENNEFLAERVARHPKRFGAFAHVALQDPHEAARELERTVVEHGFKGALINGHTLGRYYE
;
A
#
# COMPACT_ATOMS: atom_id res chain seq x y z
N MET A 1 12.23 17.33 1.26
CA MET A 1 11.27 17.82 0.25
C MET A 1 11.47 19.30 -0.01
N ASP A 2 11.39 20.16 1.01
CA ASP A 2 11.51 21.63 0.82
C ASP A 2 12.84 22.07 0.19
N ALA A 3 13.98 21.58 0.72
CA ALA A 3 15.30 21.86 0.13
C ALA A 3 15.46 21.33 -1.30
N GLY A 4 14.68 20.30 -1.69
CA GLY A 4 14.65 19.74 -3.03
C GLY A 4 13.52 20.26 -3.90
N ASN A 5 12.77 21.27 -3.44
CA ASN A 5 11.60 21.83 -4.10
C ASN A 5 10.54 20.79 -4.53
N ILE A 6 10.33 19.76 -3.69
CA ILE A 6 9.32 18.72 -3.91
C ILE A 6 8.04 19.12 -3.18
N GLU A 7 7.01 19.49 -3.93
CA GLU A 7 5.73 19.93 -3.39
C GLU A 7 4.92 18.76 -2.82
N PHE A 8 4.87 17.63 -3.53
CA PHE A 8 4.02 16.49 -3.19
C PHE A 8 4.75 15.16 -3.39
N ALA A 9 4.49 14.19 -2.52
CA ALA A 9 5.02 12.83 -2.65
C ALA A 9 3.91 11.79 -2.40
N VAL A 10 3.84 10.77 -3.26
CA VAL A 10 2.99 9.60 -3.04
C VAL A 10 3.83 8.53 -2.33
N LEU A 11 3.46 8.22 -1.10
CA LEU A 11 4.16 7.27 -0.25
C LEU A 11 3.71 5.83 -0.53
N SER A 12 4.59 4.87 -0.30
CA SER A 12 4.30 3.44 -0.42
C SER A 12 5.13 2.65 0.58
N GLN A 13 4.68 1.43 0.91
CA GLN A 13 5.49 0.51 1.71
C GLN A 13 6.70 0.04 0.90
N THR A 14 7.87 0.04 1.52
CA THR A 14 9.11 -0.37 0.88
C THR A 14 9.14 -1.88 0.63
N MET A 15 9.88 -2.30 -0.39
CA MET A 15 10.04 -3.72 -0.71
C MET A 15 10.82 -4.47 0.39
N PRO A 16 10.54 -5.77 0.60
CA PRO A 16 9.58 -6.61 -0.14
C PRO A 16 8.13 -6.53 0.34
N GLY A 17 7.85 -5.81 1.44
CA GLY A 17 6.53 -5.74 2.06
C GLY A 17 5.97 -7.13 2.42
N VAL A 18 4.64 -7.29 2.38
CA VAL A 18 3.98 -8.57 2.66
C VAL A 18 4.11 -9.60 1.53
N GLN A 19 4.73 -9.29 0.38
CA GLN A 19 4.76 -10.20 -0.78
C GLN A 19 5.69 -11.42 -0.62
N VAL A 20 6.55 -11.41 0.41
CA VAL A 20 7.39 -12.55 0.82
C VAL A 20 6.82 -13.33 1.99
N GLU A 21 5.73 -12.84 2.61
CA GLU A 21 5.05 -13.55 3.68
C GLU A 21 4.33 -14.78 3.10
N THR A 22 4.59 -15.94 3.69
CA THR A 22 4.02 -17.21 3.26
C THR A 22 2.69 -17.52 3.94
N ASP A 23 2.45 -16.95 5.13
CA ASP A 23 1.14 -17.04 5.77
C ASP A 23 0.18 -15.96 5.22
N VAL A 24 -0.80 -16.40 4.41
CA VAL A 24 -1.73 -15.50 3.73
C VAL A 24 -2.52 -14.63 4.70
N ALA A 25 -2.95 -15.19 5.85
CA ALA A 25 -3.71 -14.44 6.85
C ALA A 25 -2.86 -13.35 7.51
N SER A 26 -1.60 -13.65 7.86
CA SER A 26 -0.61 -12.66 8.31
C SER A 26 -0.39 -11.57 7.27
N ALA A 27 -0.24 -11.93 5.98
CA ALA A 27 -0.01 -10.97 4.90
C ALA A 27 -1.18 -9.98 4.76
N VAL A 28 -2.42 -10.48 4.71
CA VAL A 28 -3.63 -9.65 4.60
C VAL A 28 -3.76 -8.72 5.81
N ARG A 29 -3.60 -9.24 7.03
CA ARG A 29 -3.69 -8.44 8.26
C ARG A 29 -2.63 -7.33 8.29
N ARG A 30 -1.38 -7.66 8.00
CA ARG A 30 -0.26 -6.70 8.01
C ARG A 30 -0.39 -5.63 6.91
N ALA A 31 -0.91 -6.00 5.74
CA ALA A 31 -1.18 -5.05 4.67
C ALA A 31 -2.20 -3.99 5.13
N ARG A 32 -3.27 -4.42 5.78
CA ARG A 32 -4.29 -3.53 6.36
C ARG A 32 -3.73 -2.63 7.45
N GLU A 33 -3.00 -3.19 8.42
CA GLU A 33 -2.34 -2.42 9.49
C GLU A 33 -1.41 -1.34 8.94
N ASN A 34 -0.64 -1.67 7.89
CA ASN A 34 0.21 -0.72 7.20
C ASN A 34 -0.60 0.42 6.56
N ASN A 35 -1.70 0.09 5.88
CA ASN A 35 -2.53 1.08 5.22
C ASN A 35 -3.22 2.03 6.21
N GLU A 36 -3.70 1.52 7.34
CA GLU A 36 -4.24 2.37 8.42
C GLU A 36 -3.18 3.33 8.96
N PHE A 37 -1.98 2.82 9.26
CA PHE A 37 -0.87 3.66 9.68
C PHE A 37 -0.54 4.74 8.64
N LEU A 38 -0.49 4.37 7.36
CA LEU A 38 -0.15 5.30 6.28
C LEU A 38 -1.27 6.34 6.06
N ALA A 39 -2.53 5.95 6.17
CA ALA A 39 -3.68 6.86 6.10
C ALA A 39 -3.61 7.92 7.19
N GLU A 40 -3.33 7.53 8.44
CA GLU A 40 -3.12 8.49 9.53
C GLU A 40 -1.97 9.47 9.26
N ARG A 41 -0.88 9.00 8.65
CA ARG A 41 0.29 9.85 8.35
C ARG A 41 0.00 10.82 7.21
N VAL A 42 -0.69 10.37 6.16
CA VAL A 42 -1.13 11.23 5.06
C VAL A 42 -2.12 12.28 5.55
N ALA A 43 -3.08 11.91 6.41
CA ALA A 43 -4.08 12.82 6.95
C ALA A 43 -3.49 13.99 7.76
N ARG A 44 -2.28 13.85 8.32
CA ARG A 44 -1.57 14.95 9.01
C ARG A 44 -1.04 16.02 8.05
N HIS A 45 -0.74 15.65 6.80
CA HIS A 45 -0.20 16.57 5.79
C HIS A 45 -0.76 16.29 4.38
N PRO A 46 -2.09 16.39 4.19
CA PRO A 46 -2.75 15.92 2.96
C PRO A 46 -2.40 16.77 1.72
N LYS A 47 -1.85 17.97 1.92
CA LYS A 47 -1.33 18.82 0.84
C LYS A 47 0.09 18.46 0.40
N ARG A 48 0.80 17.64 1.16
CA ARG A 48 2.20 17.23 0.89
C ARG A 48 2.32 15.75 0.56
N PHE A 49 1.38 14.92 1.04
CA PHE A 49 1.43 13.48 0.88
C PHE A 49 0.16 12.89 0.28
N GLY A 50 0.36 11.87 -0.55
CA GLY A 50 -0.64 10.86 -0.89
C GLY A 50 -0.08 9.47 -0.57
N ALA A 51 -0.85 8.42 -0.84
CA ALA A 51 -0.43 7.05 -0.59
C ALA A 51 -0.86 6.09 -1.70
N PHE A 52 -0.03 5.08 -1.93
CA PHE A 52 -0.41 3.85 -2.61
C PHE A 52 -0.71 2.76 -1.58
N ALA A 53 -1.77 2.00 -1.84
CA ALA A 53 -2.18 0.86 -1.03
C ALA A 53 -1.13 -0.23 -1.06
N HIS A 54 -0.89 -0.82 0.10
CA HIS A 54 -0.18 -2.07 0.26
C HIS A 54 -1.18 -3.22 0.31
N VAL A 55 -1.03 -4.21 -0.56
CA VAL A 55 -2.00 -5.32 -0.70
C VAL A 55 -1.28 -6.67 -0.73
N ALA A 56 -1.97 -7.72 -0.28
CA ALA A 56 -1.46 -9.08 -0.22
C ALA A 56 -1.95 -9.91 -1.41
N LEU A 57 -1.19 -9.92 -2.52
CA LEU A 57 -1.58 -10.61 -3.76
C LEU A 57 -1.55 -12.15 -3.67
N GLN A 58 -1.12 -12.72 -2.55
CA GLN A 58 -1.33 -14.14 -2.22
C GLN A 58 -2.83 -14.48 -2.18
N ASP A 59 -3.68 -13.51 -1.84
CA ASP A 59 -5.13 -13.58 -1.95
C ASP A 59 -5.65 -12.43 -2.82
N PRO A 60 -5.88 -12.66 -4.13
CA PRO A 60 -6.34 -11.61 -5.04
C PRO A 60 -7.68 -10.98 -4.65
N HIS A 61 -8.56 -11.71 -3.96
CA HIS A 61 -9.86 -11.20 -3.56
C HIS A 61 -9.73 -10.23 -2.37
N GLU A 62 -8.95 -10.59 -1.36
CA GLU A 62 -8.63 -9.67 -0.25
C GLU A 62 -7.81 -8.47 -0.73
N ALA A 63 -6.87 -8.67 -1.66
CA ALA A 63 -6.10 -7.59 -2.25
C ALA A 63 -7.00 -6.56 -2.96
N ALA A 64 -7.97 -7.03 -3.76
CA ALA A 64 -8.94 -6.17 -4.43
C ALA A 64 -9.83 -5.42 -3.43
N ARG A 65 -10.33 -6.10 -2.40
CA ARG A 65 -11.12 -5.47 -1.32
C ARG A 65 -10.34 -4.37 -0.60
N GLU A 66 -9.09 -4.63 -0.25
CA GLU A 66 -8.27 -3.66 0.47
C GLU A 66 -7.86 -2.48 -0.42
N LEU A 67 -7.63 -2.70 -1.72
CA LEU A 67 -7.42 -1.62 -2.68
C LEU A 67 -8.66 -0.72 -2.78
N GLU A 68 -9.84 -1.31 -2.98
CA GLU A 68 -11.10 -0.55 -3.05
C GLU A 68 -11.32 0.26 -1.77
N ARG A 69 -11.18 -0.39 -0.61
CA ARG A 69 -11.33 0.25 0.70
C ARG A 69 -10.40 1.45 0.87
N THR A 70 -9.11 1.29 0.61
CA THR A 70 -8.13 2.37 0.79
C THR A 70 -8.32 3.53 -0.20
N VAL A 71 -8.77 3.25 -1.43
CA VAL A 71 -9.08 4.30 -2.41
C VAL A 71 -10.34 5.06 -2.00
N VAL A 72 -11.39 4.36 -1.61
CA VAL A 72 -12.71 4.95 -1.28
C VAL A 72 -12.70 5.64 0.09
N GLU A 73 -12.18 4.99 1.13
CA GLU A 73 -12.22 5.52 2.50
C GLU A 73 -11.10 6.53 2.76
N HIS A 74 -9.88 6.26 2.26
CA HIS A 74 -8.68 7.03 2.61
C HIS A 74 -8.15 7.91 1.48
N GLY A 75 -8.75 7.86 0.29
CA GLY A 75 -8.34 8.67 -0.86
C GLY A 75 -6.96 8.30 -1.42
N PHE A 76 -6.51 7.07 -1.20
CA PHE A 76 -5.27 6.54 -1.77
C PHE A 76 -5.32 6.60 -3.31
N LYS A 77 -4.16 6.69 -3.96
CA LYS A 77 -4.03 6.98 -5.40
C LYS A 77 -3.90 5.72 -6.27
N GLY A 78 -4.09 4.54 -5.69
CA GLY A 78 -3.90 3.23 -6.33
C GLY A 78 -3.14 2.29 -5.40
N ALA A 79 -2.50 1.26 -5.96
CA ALA A 79 -1.59 0.35 -5.25
C ALA A 79 -0.20 0.35 -5.88
N LEU A 80 0.80 -0.05 -5.10
CA LEU A 80 2.14 -0.35 -5.58
C LEU A 80 2.47 -1.81 -5.29
N ILE A 81 2.90 -2.54 -6.32
CA ILE A 81 3.26 -3.96 -6.25
C ILE A 81 4.76 -4.12 -6.49
N ASN A 82 5.45 -4.78 -5.57
CA ASN A 82 6.90 -4.99 -5.64
C ASN A 82 7.23 -6.22 -6.50
N GLY A 83 7.12 -6.10 -7.82
CA GLY A 83 7.45 -7.20 -8.73
C GLY A 83 6.54 -8.41 -8.52
N HIS A 84 7.10 -9.57 -8.16
CA HIS A 84 6.37 -10.83 -8.02
C HIS A 84 5.82 -11.06 -6.61
N THR A 85 4.89 -12.00 -6.47
CA THR A 85 4.47 -12.51 -5.14
C THR A 85 4.83 -13.99 -5.04
N LEU A 86 5.73 -14.33 -4.11
CA LEU A 86 6.23 -15.72 -3.92
C LEU A 86 6.69 -16.41 -5.23
N GLY A 87 7.39 -15.66 -6.10
CA GLY A 87 7.88 -16.17 -7.39
C GLY A 87 6.83 -16.25 -8.50
N ARG A 88 5.58 -15.81 -8.27
CA ARG A 88 4.51 -15.75 -9.28
C ARG A 88 4.39 -14.35 -9.89
N TYR A 89 4.24 -14.31 -11.21
CA TYR A 89 4.07 -13.11 -12.03
C TYR A 89 2.60 -12.99 -12.52
N TYR A 90 2.22 -11.85 -13.12
CA TYR A 90 0.82 -11.47 -13.39
C TYR A 90 0.40 -11.59 -14.86
N GLU A 91 0.77 -12.69 -15.50
CA GLU A 91 0.36 -13.05 -16.87
C GLU A 91 -0.85 -14.00 -16.91
#